data_AF-A0A958QBS2-F1
#
_entry.id   AF-A0A958QBS2-F1
#
_cell.length_a   1.000
_cell.length_b   1.000
_cell.length_c   1.000
_cell.angle_alpha   90.00
_cell.angle_beta   90.00
_cell.angle_gamma   90.00
#
_symmetry.space_group_name_H-M   'P 1'
#
loop_
_entity.id
_entity.type
_entity.pdbx_description
1 polymer ?
#
loop_
_entity_poly.entity_id
_entity_poly.type
_entity_poly.pdbx_seq_one_letter_code
_entity_poly.pdbx_strand_id
1 'polypeptide(L)'
;MLMFVAMLFGCVPAVASKDFAPTQEVLQYPANKKFVGKLARGEVTVKDDVMGAINASNVSDALNLALNDAHYLSPASVAPIYRLDVSVLEIDRPFIALDLNVKATMHYTITRISDGQVVFNEQVTIGHEVPFFSEADANERLRKAIAKAISGNITHFLRLLSISNV
;
A
#
# COMPACT_ATOMS: atom_id res chain seq x y z
N MET A 1 16.51 -42.88 16.01
CA MET A 1 17.12 -41.58 15.66
C MET A 1 15.98 -40.63 15.32
N LEU A 2 15.47 -39.88 16.30
CA LEU A 2 14.38 -38.92 16.09
C LEU A 2 14.99 -37.66 15.46
N MET A 3 14.70 -37.42 14.18
CA MET A 3 15.13 -36.22 13.48
C MET A 3 14.21 -35.07 13.88
N PHE A 4 14.70 -34.21 14.77
CA PHE A 4 14.07 -32.92 15.09
C PHE A 4 14.17 -32.04 13.84
N VAL A 5 13.08 -31.94 13.07
CA VAL A 5 12.89 -30.86 12.11
C VAL A 5 12.47 -29.64 12.91
N ALA A 6 13.44 -28.82 13.30
CA ALA A 6 13.17 -27.48 13.79
C ALA A 6 12.64 -26.65 12.61
N MET A 7 11.31 -26.56 12.47
CA MET A 7 10.70 -25.50 11.68
C MET A 7 11.06 -24.18 12.35
N LEU A 8 12.11 -23.53 11.85
CA LEU A 8 12.37 -22.13 12.16
C LEU A 8 11.17 -21.35 11.61
N PHE A 9 10.23 -21.00 12.49
CA PHE A 9 9.27 -19.93 12.26
C PHE A 9 10.05 -18.61 12.17
N GLY A 10 10.79 -18.43 11.09
CA GLY A 10 11.53 -17.22 10.82
C GLY A 10 10.54 -16.13 10.45
N CYS A 11 10.54 -15.03 11.20
CA CYS A 11 9.88 -13.82 10.75
C CYS A 11 10.33 -13.49 9.33
N VAL A 12 9.40 -13.08 8.49
CA VAL A 12 9.74 -12.55 7.18
C VAL A 12 10.21 -11.12 7.43
N PRO A 13 11.44 -10.73 7.03
CA PRO A 13 11.86 -9.35 7.21
C PRO A 13 10.87 -8.41 6.50
N ALA A 14 10.63 -7.23 7.06
CA ALA A 14 9.68 -6.27 6.50
C ALA A 14 10.08 -5.79 5.10
N VAL A 15 9.11 -5.67 4.19
CA VAL A 15 9.30 -5.08 2.86
C VAL A 15 9.66 -3.60 3.01
N ALA A 16 10.69 -3.12 2.29
CA ALA A 16 11.12 -1.74 2.42
C ALA A 16 10.13 -0.78 1.75
N SER A 17 10.00 0.44 2.26
CA SER A 17 9.06 1.46 1.74
C SER A 17 9.25 1.75 0.25
N LYS A 18 10.51 1.79 -0.22
CA LYS A 18 10.84 1.96 -1.64
C LYS A 18 10.24 0.89 -2.56
N ASP A 19 10.00 -0.32 -2.05
CA ASP A 19 9.49 -1.43 -2.84
C ASP A 19 7.95 -1.35 -2.98
N PHE A 20 7.30 -0.50 -2.18
CA PHE A 20 5.89 -0.12 -2.32
C PHE A 20 5.64 1.09 -3.22
N ALA A 21 6.71 1.68 -3.79
CA ALA A 21 6.57 2.87 -4.64
C ALA A 21 5.56 2.62 -5.77
N PRO A 22 4.69 3.60 -6.08
CA PRO A 22 3.70 3.44 -7.14
C PRO A 22 4.40 3.27 -8.49
N THR A 23 3.69 2.67 -9.43
CA THR A 23 4.19 2.59 -10.81
C THR A 23 4.26 3.98 -11.43
N GLN A 24 5.30 4.23 -12.22
CA GLN A 24 5.55 5.54 -12.85
C GLN A 24 4.44 5.97 -13.81
N GLU A 25 3.66 5.03 -14.33
CA GLU A 25 2.49 5.32 -15.18
C GLU A 25 1.50 6.27 -14.48
N VAL A 26 1.38 6.18 -13.16
CA VAL A 26 0.41 7.00 -12.42
C VAL A 26 0.73 8.49 -12.45
N LEU A 27 2.00 8.86 -12.63
CA LEU A 27 2.44 10.26 -12.74
C LEU A 27 2.02 10.92 -14.05
N GLN A 28 1.49 10.14 -15.01
CA GLN A 28 1.02 10.64 -16.30
C GLN A 28 -0.44 11.12 -16.25
N TYR A 29 -1.21 10.75 -15.22
CA TYR A 29 -2.59 11.18 -15.08
C TYR A 29 -2.66 12.64 -14.60
N PRO A 30 -3.58 13.46 -15.14
CA PRO A 30 -3.72 14.85 -14.71
C PRO A 30 -4.12 14.92 -13.23
N ALA A 31 -3.35 15.65 -12.43
CA ALA A 31 -3.61 15.74 -11.00
C ALA A 31 -4.93 16.47 -10.70
N ASN A 32 -5.71 15.94 -9.76
CA ASN A 32 -6.99 16.53 -9.39
C ASN A 32 -6.79 17.81 -8.57
N LYS A 33 -7.15 18.96 -9.15
CA LYS A 33 -7.00 20.30 -8.54
C LYS A 33 -7.69 20.45 -7.19
N LYS A 34 -8.68 19.61 -6.87
CA LYS A 34 -9.31 19.58 -5.56
C LYS A 34 -8.31 19.23 -4.46
N PHE A 35 -7.39 18.29 -4.73
CA PHE A 35 -6.48 17.71 -3.74
C PHE A 35 -5.03 18.13 -3.88
N VAL A 36 -4.60 18.61 -5.06
CA VAL A 36 -3.22 19.09 -5.30
C VAL A 36 -2.80 20.10 -4.23
N GLY A 37 -1.66 19.85 -3.59
CA GLY A 37 -1.08 20.70 -2.56
C GLY A 37 -1.93 20.88 -1.30
N LYS A 38 -2.88 19.97 -1.02
CA LYS A 38 -3.90 20.15 0.03
C LYS A 38 -4.09 18.95 0.95
N LEU A 39 -3.49 17.80 0.64
CA LEU A 39 -3.58 16.59 1.45
C LEU A 39 -2.47 16.57 2.50
N ALA A 40 -2.83 16.23 3.74
CA ALA A 40 -1.91 15.67 4.70
C ALA A 40 -2.11 14.16 4.79
N ARG A 41 -1.01 13.44 5.00
CA ARG A 41 -1.08 12.04 5.40
C ARG A 41 -1.57 11.96 6.84
N GLY A 42 -2.67 11.26 7.04
CA GLY A 42 -3.22 10.89 8.33
C GLY A 42 -2.63 9.59 8.85
N GLU A 43 -3.49 8.78 9.47
CA GLU A 43 -3.12 7.52 10.07
C GLU A 43 -2.95 6.41 9.03
N VAL A 44 -1.95 5.56 9.22
CA VAL A 44 -1.77 4.33 8.45
C VAL A 44 -1.83 3.16 9.41
N THR A 45 -2.79 2.26 9.22
CA THR A 45 -2.95 1.06 10.04
C THR A 45 -2.71 -0.19 9.21
N VAL A 46 -2.18 -1.23 9.85
CA VAL A 46 -1.99 -2.57 9.27
C VAL A 46 -2.71 -3.54 10.19
N LYS A 47 -3.81 -4.13 9.70
CA LYS A 47 -4.63 -5.07 10.49
C LYS A 47 -4.17 -6.50 10.33
N ASP A 48 -3.71 -6.85 9.13
CA ASP A 48 -3.18 -8.17 8.81
C ASP A 48 -1.65 -8.07 8.66
N ASP A 49 -0.94 -8.46 9.72
CA ASP A 49 0.52 -8.58 9.68
C ASP A 49 0.92 -9.99 9.23
N VAL A 50 1.39 -10.04 7.99
CA VAL A 50 1.94 -11.24 7.36
C VAL A 50 3.31 -11.56 7.93
N MET A 51 3.36 -12.18 9.12
CA MET A 51 4.61 -12.65 9.75
C MET A 51 5.70 -11.55 9.89
N GLY A 52 5.31 -10.28 10.08
CA GLY A 52 6.21 -9.14 10.17
C GLY A 52 6.59 -8.52 8.82
N ALA A 53 6.07 -9.02 7.70
CA ALA A 53 6.44 -8.57 6.36
C ALA A 53 5.94 -7.15 6.05
N ILE A 54 4.92 -6.67 6.76
CA ILE A 54 4.29 -5.37 6.52
C ILE A 54 4.27 -4.58 7.82
N ASN A 55 4.81 -3.37 7.79
CA ASN A 55 4.71 -2.43 8.89
C ASN A 55 4.00 -1.14 8.44
N ALA A 56 3.31 -0.49 9.37
CA ALA A 56 2.60 0.75 9.07
C ALA A 56 3.57 1.86 8.65
N SER A 57 4.79 1.89 9.21
CA SER A 57 5.80 2.91 8.88
C SER A 57 6.23 2.84 7.41
N ASN A 58 6.53 1.67 6.85
CA ASN A 58 7.01 1.59 5.47
C ASN A 58 5.89 1.87 4.48
N VAL A 59 4.65 1.45 4.78
CA VAL A 59 3.47 1.82 3.98
C VAL A 59 3.24 3.33 4.03
N SER A 60 3.39 3.93 5.22
CA SER A 60 3.25 5.37 5.45
C SER A 60 4.31 6.19 4.70
N ASP A 61 5.55 5.74 4.71
CA ASP A 61 6.65 6.37 3.97
C ASP A 61 6.43 6.28 2.46
N ALA A 62 6.01 5.10 1.97
CA ALA A 62 5.70 4.89 0.56
C ALA A 62 4.55 5.77 0.10
N LEU A 63 3.50 5.90 0.91
CA LEU A 63 2.35 6.74 0.62
C LEU A 63 2.73 8.22 0.59
N ASN A 64 3.58 8.68 1.53
CA ASN A 64 4.11 10.04 1.51
C ASN A 64 4.89 10.33 0.23
N LEU A 65 5.81 9.43 -0.16
CA LEU A 65 6.58 9.58 -1.39
C LEU A 65 5.65 9.64 -2.60
N ALA A 66 4.69 8.71 -2.68
CA ALA A 66 3.71 8.63 -3.76
C ALA A 66 2.86 9.91 -3.89
N LEU A 67 2.36 10.45 -2.77
CA LEU A 67 1.56 11.68 -2.75
C LEU A 67 2.42 12.92 -3.06
N ASN A 68 3.69 12.93 -2.64
CA ASN A 68 4.61 14.00 -2.95
C ASN A 68 4.92 14.05 -4.45
N ASP A 69 5.26 12.92 -5.03
CA ASP A 69 5.59 12.77 -6.46
C ASP A 69 4.38 13.12 -7.34
N ALA A 70 3.17 12.82 -6.87
CA ALA A 70 1.92 13.21 -7.51
C ALA A 70 1.43 14.62 -7.15
N HIS A 71 2.21 15.41 -6.41
CA HIS A 71 1.93 16.80 -5.99
C HIS A 71 0.65 16.98 -5.15
N TYR A 72 0.19 15.95 -4.47
CA TYR A 72 -0.98 15.99 -3.61
C TYR A 72 -0.68 16.49 -2.20
N LEU A 73 0.54 16.29 -1.68
CA LEU A 73 0.90 16.72 -0.33
C LEU A 73 0.89 18.24 -0.18
N SER A 74 0.30 18.70 0.94
CA SER A 74 0.38 20.09 1.37
C SER A 74 1.83 20.45 1.69
N PRO A 75 2.35 21.58 1.16
CA PRO A 75 3.65 22.10 1.58
C PRO A 75 3.67 22.37 3.09
N ALA A 76 4.84 22.25 3.72
CA ALA A 76 4.98 22.48 5.17
C ALA A 76 4.56 23.89 5.63
N SER A 77 4.58 24.88 4.73
CA SER A 77 4.15 26.26 4.98
C SER A 77 2.65 26.50 4.82
N VAL A 78 1.88 25.50 4.40
CA VAL A 78 0.45 25.62 4.09
C VAL A 78 -0.34 24.61 4.93
N ALA A 79 -1.37 25.09 5.62
CA ALA A 79 -2.27 24.21 6.37
C ALA A 79 -3.03 23.27 5.41
N PRO A 80 -3.00 21.95 5.62
CA PRO A 80 -3.73 21.01 4.78
C PRO A 80 -5.24 21.24 4.91
N ILE A 81 -5.97 21.00 3.83
CA ILE A 81 -7.44 21.06 3.79
C ILE A 81 -8.04 19.68 4.06
N TYR A 82 -7.33 18.64 3.64
CA TYR A 82 -7.78 17.27 3.69
C TYR A 82 -6.77 16.38 4.42
N ARG A 83 -7.26 15.33 5.08
CA ARG A 83 -6.46 14.26 5.67
C ARG A 83 -6.77 12.94 4.97
N LEU A 84 -5.75 12.19 4.59
CA LEU A 84 -5.87 10.83 4.06
C LEU A 84 -5.51 9.81 5.13
N ASP A 85 -6.46 8.99 5.54
CA ASP A 85 -6.25 7.82 6.39
C ASP A 85 -6.26 6.54 5.54
N VAL A 86 -5.37 5.59 5.84
CA VAL A 86 -5.21 4.34 5.08
C VAL A 86 -5.16 3.14 6.02
N SER A 87 -5.87 2.08 5.67
CA SER A 87 -5.82 0.80 6.39
C SER A 87 -5.48 -0.34 5.43
N VAL A 88 -4.41 -1.07 5.70
CA VAL A 88 -4.16 -2.39 5.09
C VAL A 88 -5.04 -3.39 5.84
N LEU A 89 -6.10 -3.87 5.18
CA LEU A 89 -7.13 -4.68 5.81
C LEU A 89 -6.78 -6.17 5.80
N GLU A 90 -6.33 -6.68 4.66
CA GLU A 90 -6.14 -8.11 4.43
C GLU A 90 -5.07 -8.35 3.37
N ILE A 91 -4.28 -9.41 3.57
CA ILE A 91 -3.33 -9.94 2.62
C ILE A 91 -3.64 -11.43 2.38
N ASP A 92 -4.48 -11.70 1.37
CA ASP A 92 -4.88 -13.05 1.00
C ASP A 92 -3.75 -13.77 0.26
N ARG A 93 -3.53 -15.04 0.64
CA ARG A 93 -2.46 -15.92 0.16
C ARG A 93 -3.00 -17.35 0.08
N PRO A 94 -3.29 -17.88 -1.12
CA PRO A 94 -3.76 -19.25 -1.25
C PRO A 94 -2.62 -20.22 -0.88
N PHE A 95 -2.89 -21.10 0.10
CA PHE A 95 -1.92 -22.06 0.62
C PHE A 95 -1.62 -23.25 -0.31
N ILE A 96 -2.40 -23.44 -1.38
CA ILE A 96 -2.41 -24.67 -2.21
C ILE A 96 -2.08 -24.37 -3.69
N ALA A 97 -1.36 -23.29 -3.97
CA ALA A 97 -0.93 -22.94 -5.31
C ALA A 97 0.60 -23.03 -5.43
N LEU A 98 1.10 -23.56 -6.56
CA LEU A 98 2.52 -23.53 -6.89
C LEU A 98 2.99 -22.09 -7.07
N ASP A 99 2.18 -21.27 -7.75
CA ASP A 99 2.40 -19.82 -7.88
C ASP A 99 1.86 -19.07 -6.66
N LEU A 100 2.60 -18.04 -6.24
CA LEU A 100 2.22 -17.24 -5.08
C LEU A 100 1.40 -16.04 -5.52
N ASN A 101 0.08 -16.12 -5.34
CA ASN A 101 -0.83 -15.01 -5.60
C ASN A 101 -1.14 -14.26 -4.30
N VAL A 102 -0.63 -13.05 -4.15
CA VAL A 102 -0.93 -12.20 -3.00
C VAL A 102 -1.95 -11.15 -3.41
N LYS A 103 -3.07 -11.05 -2.69
CA LYS A 103 -4.01 -9.94 -2.84
C LYS A 103 -3.96 -9.03 -1.64
N ALA A 104 -3.76 -7.74 -1.88
CA ALA A 104 -3.80 -6.72 -0.84
C ALA A 104 -5.09 -5.93 -0.93
N THR A 105 -5.86 -5.95 0.16
CA THR A 105 -7.04 -5.12 0.35
C THR A 105 -6.68 -3.92 1.21
N MET A 106 -6.84 -2.72 0.67
CA MET A 106 -6.58 -1.47 1.35
C MET A 106 -7.82 -0.57 1.33
N HIS A 107 -8.00 0.20 2.39
CA HIS A 107 -9.10 1.13 2.55
C HIS A 107 -8.57 2.54 2.70
N TYR A 108 -9.08 3.47 1.89
CA TYR A 108 -8.64 4.86 1.81
C TYR A 108 -9.79 5.77 2.18
N THR A 109 -9.56 6.66 3.15
CA THR A 109 -10.54 7.66 3.57
C THR A 109 -9.92 9.05 3.48
N ILE A 110 -10.52 9.95 2.69
CA ILE A 110 -10.17 11.37 2.71
C ILE A 110 -11.24 12.13 3.46
N THR A 111 -10.81 12.84 4.51
CA THR A 111 -11.67 13.66 5.35
C THR A 111 -11.29 15.13 5.20
N ARG A 112 -12.27 16.01 4.98
CA ARG A 112 -12.07 17.46 5.05
C ARG A 112 -11.88 17.86 6.51
N ILE A 113 -10.78 18.56 6.81
CA ILE A 113 -10.37 18.84 8.18
C ILE A 113 -11.32 19.83 8.87
N SER A 114 -11.87 20.79 8.14
CA SER A 114 -12.69 21.88 8.71
C SER A 114 -13.99 21.41 9.36
N ASP A 115 -14.61 20.37 8.82
CA ASP A 115 -15.95 19.91 9.22
C ASP A 115 -16.02 18.39 9.49
N GLY A 116 -14.91 17.67 9.29
CA GLY A 116 -14.87 16.21 9.45
C GLY A 116 -15.61 15.45 8.35
N GLN A 117 -16.03 16.11 7.26
CA GLN A 117 -16.77 15.45 6.18
C GLN A 117 -15.86 14.48 5.42
N VAL A 118 -16.29 13.22 5.29
CA VAL A 118 -15.65 12.25 4.39
C VAL A 118 -15.99 12.61 2.95
N VAL A 119 -14.96 12.91 2.15
CA VAL A 119 -15.08 13.32 0.73
C VAL A 119 -14.55 12.26 -0.24
N PHE A 120 -13.94 11.19 0.29
CA PHE A 120 -13.51 10.02 -0.47
C PHE A 120 -13.47 8.83 0.48
N ASN A 121 -14.01 7.70 0.06
CA ASN A 121 -14.08 6.51 0.90
C ASN A 121 -14.13 5.26 0.01
N GLU A 122 -12.97 4.67 -0.27
CA GLU A 122 -12.87 3.56 -1.23
C GLU A 122 -12.05 2.42 -0.66
N GLN A 123 -12.55 1.20 -0.86
CA GLN A 123 -11.83 -0.04 -0.58
C GLN A 123 -11.35 -0.64 -1.90
N VAL A 124 -10.04 -0.86 -2.01
CA VAL A 124 -9.37 -1.32 -3.21
C VAL A 124 -8.71 -2.65 -2.93
N THR A 125 -8.95 -3.65 -3.78
CA THR A 125 -8.31 -4.97 -3.71
C THR A 125 -7.48 -5.18 -4.98
N ILE A 126 -6.16 -5.34 -4.83
CA ILE A 126 -5.25 -5.58 -5.95
C ILE A 126 -4.43 -6.84 -5.68
N GLY A 127 -4.41 -7.74 -6.67
CA GLY A 127 -3.62 -8.96 -6.66
C GLY A 127 -2.30 -8.80 -7.42
N HIS A 128 -1.29 -9.55 -6.98
CA HIS A 128 -0.08 -9.79 -7.76
C HIS A 128 0.34 -11.25 -7.65
N GLU A 129 0.70 -11.83 -8.79
CA GLU A 129 1.15 -13.21 -8.90
C GLU A 129 2.66 -13.25 -9.13
N VAL A 130 3.35 -14.02 -8.30
CA VAL A 130 4.78 -14.30 -8.44
C VAL A 130 4.94 -15.78 -8.79
N PRO A 131 5.44 -16.09 -10.01
CA PRO A 131 5.63 -17.47 -10.43
C PRO A 131 6.56 -18.23 -9.50
N PHE A 132 6.30 -19.52 -9.28
CA PHE A 132 7.15 -20.35 -8.40
C PHE A 132 8.64 -20.28 -8.78
N PHE A 133 8.93 -20.36 -10.08
CA PHE A 133 10.30 -20.46 -10.60
C PHE A 133 11.05 -19.12 -10.63
N SER A 134 10.40 -18.00 -10.29
CA SER A 134 11.07 -16.70 -10.34
C SER A 134 12.08 -16.52 -9.22
N GLU A 135 11.89 -17.17 -8.07
CA GLU A 135 12.83 -17.14 -6.95
C GLU A 135 12.86 -18.48 -6.21
N ALA A 136 14.04 -18.89 -5.76
CA ALA A 136 14.21 -20.11 -4.98
C ALA A 136 13.76 -19.93 -3.52
N ASP A 137 13.83 -18.72 -2.97
CA ASP A 137 13.47 -18.40 -1.59
C ASP A 137 11.99 -18.02 -1.48
N ALA A 138 11.22 -18.81 -0.72
CA ALA A 138 9.80 -18.58 -0.50
C ALA A 138 9.48 -17.24 0.21
N ASN A 139 10.33 -16.80 1.13
CA ASN A 139 10.16 -15.53 1.84
C ASN A 139 10.39 -14.36 0.90
N GLU A 140 11.36 -14.47 -0.01
CA GLU A 140 11.62 -13.43 -1.00
C GLU A 140 10.48 -13.32 -2.03
N ARG A 141 9.93 -14.46 -2.48
CA ARG A 141 8.71 -14.44 -3.33
C ARG A 141 7.56 -13.75 -2.63
N LEU A 142 7.34 -14.06 -1.36
CA LEU A 142 6.29 -13.48 -0.56
C LEU A 142 6.48 -11.97 -0.40
N ARG A 143 7.69 -11.52 -0.06
CA ARG A 143 8.02 -10.09 0.00
C ARG A 143 7.76 -9.39 -1.33
N LYS A 144 8.19 -9.97 -2.45
CA LYS A 144 7.96 -9.42 -3.79
C LYS A 144 6.49 -9.32 -4.15
N ALA A 145 5.72 -10.37 -3.88
CA ALA A 145 4.29 -10.41 -4.14
C ALA A 145 3.54 -9.36 -3.30
N ILE A 146 3.85 -9.25 -2.00
CA ILE A 146 3.32 -8.20 -1.12
C ILE A 146 3.69 -6.80 -1.62
N ALA A 147 4.96 -6.57 -1.95
CA ALA A 147 5.45 -5.30 -2.45
C ALA A 147 4.66 -4.84 -3.67
N LYS A 148 4.46 -5.74 -4.63
CA LYS A 148 3.73 -5.47 -5.86
C LYS A 148 2.24 -5.30 -5.67
N ALA A 149 1.61 -6.08 -4.79
CA ALA A 149 0.19 -5.93 -4.48
C ALA A 149 -0.09 -4.56 -3.83
N ILE A 150 0.72 -4.15 -2.85
CA ILE A 150 0.59 -2.84 -2.18
C ILE A 150 0.94 -1.69 -3.13
N SER A 151 2.03 -1.79 -3.89
CA SER A 151 2.41 -0.81 -4.91
C SER A 151 1.30 -0.61 -5.96
N GLY A 152 0.70 -1.72 -6.42
CA GLY A 152 -0.44 -1.70 -7.34
C GLY A 152 -1.67 -1.04 -6.72
N ASN A 153 -1.90 -1.24 -5.43
CA ASN A 153 -3.00 -0.62 -4.69
C ASN A 153 -2.83 0.90 -4.55
N ILE A 154 -1.65 1.36 -4.13
CA ILE A 154 -1.31 2.81 -4.07
C ILE A 154 -1.42 3.45 -5.45
N THR A 155 -0.93 2.77 -6.49
CA THR A 155 -1.08 3.20 -7.89
C THR A 155 -2.56 3.37 -8.25
N HIS A 156 -3.38 2.35 -7.98
CA HIS A 156 -4.80 2.41 -8.29
C HIS A 156 -5.50 3.56 -7.55
N PHE A 157 -5.18 3.76 -6.28
CA PHE A 157 -5.69 4.88 -5.48
C PHE A 157 -5.34 6.24 -6.09
N LEU A 158 -4.10 6.48 -6.50
CA LEU A 158 -3.70 7.74 -7.13
C LEU A 158 -4.44 7.99 -8.46
N ARG A 159 -4.73 6.92 -9.22
CA ARG A 159 -5.57 6.98 -10.41
C ARG A 159 -7.03 7.31 -10.07
N LEU A 160 -7.60 6.75 -8.99
CA LEU A 160 -8.95 7.12 -8.56
C LEU A 160 -9.01 8.59 -8.15
N LEU A 161 -7.99 9.10 -7.45
CA LEU A 161 -7.94 10.53 -7.10
C LEU A 161 -7.90 11.44 -8.32
N SER A 162 -7.13 11.09 -9.36
CA SER A 162 -6.99 11.94 -10.56
C SER A 162 -8.29 12.11 -11.33
N ILE A 163 -9.16 11.10 -11.32
CA ILE A 163 -10.45 11.11 -12.05
C ILE A 163 -11.67 11.41 -11.17
N SER A 164 -11.52 11.44 -9.85
CA SER A 164 -12.64 11.65 -8.92
C SER A 164 -13.23 13.06 -9.06
N ASN A 165 -14.52 13.14 -9.38
CA ASN A 165 -15.27 14.40 -9.45
C ASN A 165 -16.02 14.71 -8.14
N VAL A 166 -15.82 13.91 -7.09
CA VAL A 166 -16.43 14.10 -5.77
C VAL A 166 -15.98 15.42 -5.18
#